data_AF-A0A943J4G9-F1
#
_entry.id   AF-A0A943J4G9-F1
#
_cell.length_a   1.000
_cell.length_b   1.000
_cell.length_c   1.000
_cell.angle_alpha   90.00
_cell.angle_beta   90.00
_cell.angle_gamma   90.00
#
_symmetry.space_group_name_H-M   'P 1'
#
loop_
_entity.id
_entity.type
_entity.pdbx_description
1 polymer ?
#
loop_
_entity_poly.entity_id
_entity_poly.type
_entity_poly.pdbx_seq_one_letter_code
_entity_poly.pdbx_strand_id
1 'polypeptide(L)'
;MTSLRNIFKKEHRFGASTPDRSNKSYASKTGSLGGLAGLLLNRVFKDGANPAISPSCLYQMLAMLADISSNDTREQIVSVLGDKEEMRSTLDAITEVKISDCSCRDFHYSSGASLWLDKSVRVNINYSAAEHLIPIELERVSLGSEKALASMNKWLSDNTGGIFESAPGSKDGDLLVGLTAMHLKDSWDKDFEKEDKKGFTLDDGTRVDVDFMLGWDHYDLLERNGSLTFSKDLSSGCFMVVSIPPKDINLEDYIASGEAWLNMDAYASGEVTEQWRECKVHMPKFNLSSDEVDLADTLRDIGISRIFEPDADFSPLSDDALMVDDIFQSTRLSIDEEGLEGASYVAIVLCGCALPDNPPEPREIIVDRPFAVSVFSRSKKPLFVGAVTYPSKLQATDTISFLRQGGAMLYTAATKKAMKIAFEAHRGQTDRAGIDYVNHPLHLAEQMETESETCAALLHDVVEDSDWTIEMLAAEGIPSDALEAIKLLTHKEGIPYMEYVESLKNNKIARKVKLADLAHNSDLSRLPEVSEKDRARARKYNEAIELLSS
;
A
#
# COMPACT_ATOMS: atom_id res chain seq x y z
N MET A 1 2.56 -6.68 80.61
CA MET A 1 3.31 -7.00 79.38
C MET A 1 2.52 -8.10 78.66
N THR A 2 1.36 -7.89 78.03
CA THR A 2 0.96 -6.94 76.97
C THR A 2 1.95 -6.99 75.80
N SER A 3 1.66 -7.76 74.74
CA SER A 3 1.29 -7.25 73.40
C SER A 3 1.66 -8.37 72.39
N LEU A 4 0.93 -8.79 71.35
CA LEU A 4 -0.31 -8.36 70.71
C LEU A 4 -0.83 -9.59 69.92
N ARG A 5 -1.97 -10.14 70.35
CA ARG A 5 -2.90 -10.89 69.47
C ARG A 5 -3.66 -9.84 68.66
N ASN A 6 -3.74 -10.00 67.33
CA ASN A 6 -4.84 -9.60 66.43
C ASN A 6 -4.33 -9.23 65.03
N ILE A 7 -4.01 -10.19 64.16
CA ILE A 7 -4.07 -9.98 62.70
C ILE A 7 -4.50 -11.29 62.02
N PHE A 8 -5.78 -11.66 62.18
CA PHE A 8 -6.51 -12.55 61.26
C PHE A 8 -7.98 -12.16 61.34
N LYS A 9 -8.43 -11.38 60.33
CA LYS A 9 -9.80 -11.18 59.81
C LYS A 9 -9.97 -9.73 59.34
N LYS A 10 -9.91 -9.52 58.03
CA LYS A 10 -10.88 -8.68 57.33
C LYS A 10 -10.91 -9.03 55.86
N GLU A 11 -12.06 -9.56 55.46
CA GLU A 11 -12.54 -9.62 54.08
C GLU A 11 -12.36 -8.24 53.43
N HIS A 12 -11.72 -8.19 52.27
CA HIS A 12 -11.83 -7.06 51.36
C HIS A 12 -12.58 -7.53 50.12
N ARG A 13 -13.85 -7.11 50.09
CA ARG A 13 -14.72 -7.13 48.91
C ARG A 13 -13.98 -6.42 47.78
N PHE A 14 -13.84 -7.11 46.65
CA PHE A 14 -13.49 -6.49 45.38
C PHE A 14 -14.58 -5.49 45.02
N GLY A 15 -14.32 -4.21 45.26
CA GLY A 15 -15.04 -3.12 44.61
C GLY A 15 -14.45 -2.96 43.21
N ALA A 16 -15.28 -3.07 42.18
CA ALA A 16 -14.95 -2.67 40.82
C ALA A 16 -14.46 -1.22 40.85
N SER A 17 -13.14 -1.01 40.74
CA SER A 17 -12.59 0.31 40.44
C SER A 17 -12.76 0.54 38.95
N THR A 18 -13.72 1.39 38.60
CA THR A 18 -13.78 2.05 37.29
C THR A 18 -12.40 2.59 36.92
N PRO A 19 -11.90 2.37 35.69
CA PRO A 19 -10.63 2.94 35.25
C PRO A 19 -10.72 4.46 35.33
N ASP A 20 -9.72 5.08 35.97
CA ASP A 20 -9.57 6.53 36.00
C ASP A 20 -9.34 7.02 34.56
N ARG A 21 -10.37 7.63 33.95
CA ARG A 21 -10.37 8.23 32.60
C ARG A 21 -9.53 9.51 32.52
N SER A 22 -8.49 9.65 33.34
CA SER A 22 -7.57 10.79 33.28
C SER A 22 -6.37 10.42 32.40
N ASN A 23 -6.47 10.83 31.13
CA ASN A 23 -5.55 10.64 30.01
C ASN A 23 -4.16 11.31 30.21
N LYS A 24 -3.67 11.45 31.45
CA LYS A 24 -2.51 12.27 31.82
C LYS A 24 -1.19 11.50 31.89
N SER A 25 -1.22 10.18 31.95
CA SER A 25 0.01 9.36 31.99
C SER A 25 0.69 9.21 30.62
N TYR A 26 -0.03 9.43 29.52
CA TYR A 26 0.49 9.26 28.15
C TYR A 26 1.14 10.54 27.60
N ALA A 27 0.61 11.71 28.03
CA ALA A 27 1.04 13.03 27.58
C ALA A 27 2.52 13.37 27.91
N SER A 28 3.20 12.59 28.77
CA SER A 28 4.61 12.85 29.11
C SER A 28 5.64 12.10 28.25
N LYS A 29 5.21 11.24 27.31
CA LYS A 29 6.06 10.52 26.33
C LYS A 29 5.77 10.88 24.87
N THR A 30 4.91 11.87 24.63
CA THR A 30 4.50 12.34 23.29
C THR A 30 5.63 13.01 22.50
N GLY A 31 6.71 13.44 23.17
CA GLY A 31 7.88 14.10 22.56
C GLY A 31 8.85 13.18 21.81
N SER A 32 8.39 12.05 21.28
CA SER A 32 9.24 11.10 20.55
C SER A 32 8.47 10.43 19.42
N LEU A 33 9.17 9.88 18.43
CA LEU A 33 8.56 9.14 17.33
C LEU A 33 7.63 8.00 17.82
N GLY A 34 7.96 7.34 18.93
CA GLY A 34 7.09 6.33 19.53
C GLY A 34 5.82 6.93 20.14
N GLY A 35 5.94 8.07 20.82
CA GLY A 35 4.78 8.83 21.30
C GLY A 35 3.83 9.23 20.17
N LEU A 36 4.40 9.73 19.07
CA LEU A 36 3.66 10.06 17.85
C LEU A 36 2.96 8.84 17.26
N ALA A 37 3.63 7.68 17.21
CA ALA A 37 3.06 6.46 16.69
C ALA A 37 1.83 5.98 17.47
N GLY A 38 1.86 6.02 18.81
CA GLY A 38 0.70 5.68 19.63
C GLY A 38 -0.49 6.63 19.44
N LEU A 39 -0.22 7.93 19.30
CA LEU A 39 -1.24 8.93 19.02
C LEU A 39 -1.89 8.73 17.64
N LEU A 40 -1.06 8.51 16.62
CA LEU A 40 -1.53 8.29 15.26
C LEU A 40 -2.33 6.99 15.12
N LEU A 41 -1.93 5.92 15.81
CA LEU A 41 -2.71 4.68 15.86
C LEU A 41 -4.13 4.93 16.39
N ASN A 42 -4.26 5.67 17.49
CA ASN A 42 -5.57 6.01 18.06
C ASN A 42 -6.37 6.98 17.16
N ARG A 43 -5.69 7.90 16.46
CA ARG A 43 -6.33 8.83 15.52
C ARG A 43 -6.90 8.11 14.31
N VAL A 44 -6.08 7.28 13.65
CA VAL A 44 -6.44 6.62 12.40
C VAL A 44 -7.45 5.50 12.62
N PHE A 45 -7.46 4.87 13.81
CA PHE A 45 -8.48 3.88 14.16
C PHE A 45 -9.91 4.41 14.04
N LYS A 46 -10.11 5.71 14.25
CA LYS A 46 -11.43 6.36 14.18
C LYS A 46 -11.92 6.59 12.75
N ASP A 47 -11.05 6.52 11.75
CA ASP A 47 -11.34 6.92 10.37
C ASP A 47 -11.81 5.76 9.49
N GLY A 48 -11.71 4.51 9.95
CA GLY A 48 -12.20 3.40 9.15
C GLY A 48 -11.76 2.04 9.62
N ALA A 49 -12.08 1.06 8.80
CA ALA A 49 -11.79 -0.33 9.07
C ALA A 49 -10.48 -0.72 8.37
N ASN A 50 -9.63 -1.48 9.06
CA ASN A 50 -8.25 -1.79 8.67
C ASN A 50 -7.35 -0.55 8.39
N PRO A 51 -7.30 0.43 9.29
CA PRO A 51 -6.54 1.64 9.05
C PRO A 51 -5.04 1.42 9.24
N ALA A 52 -4.24 2.18 8.47
CA ALA A 52 -2.81 2.33 8.68
C ALA A 52 -2.36 3.78 8.52
N ILE A 53 -1.25 4.10 9.16
CA ILE A 53 -0.59 5.40 9.05
C ILE A 53 0.91 5.22 9.29
N SER A 54 1.74 6.09 8.73
CA SER A 54 3.20 6.08 8.89
C SER A 54 3.66 7.22 9.82
N PRO A 55 4.01 6.93 11.09
CA PRO A 55 4.58 7.92 11.99
C PRO A 55 5.90 8.47 11.49
N SER A 56 6.72 7.62 10.86
CA SER A 56 8.03 8.01 10.32
C SER A 56 7.92 8.94 9.09
N CYS A 57 6.86 8.81 8.28
CA CYS A 57 6.60 9.74 7.19
C CYS A 57 6.21 11.13 7.74
N LEU A 58 5.28 11.18 8.70
CA LEU A 58 4.91 12.44 9.36
C LEU A 58 6.08 13.08 10.10
N TYR A 59 6.93 12.28 10.76
CA TYR A 59 8.13 12.78 11.44
C TYR A 59 9.09 13.50 10.47
N GLN A 60 9.27 12.96 9.26
CA GLN A 60 10.07 13.62 8.21
C GLN A 60 9.44 14.94 7.76
N MET A 61 8.11 15.00 7.60
CA MET A 61 7.40 16.24 7.26
C MET A 61 7.62 17.30 8.34
N LEU A 62 7.43 16.93 9.61
CA LEU A 62 7.61 17.86 10.72
C LEU A 62 9.09 18.29 10.86
N ALA A 63 10.05 17.41 10.62
CA ALA A 63 11.47 17.78 10.59
C ALA A 63 11.79 18.77 9.46
N MET A 64 11.23 18.57 8.26
CA MET A 64 11.33 19.55 7.16
C MET A 64 10.73 20.89 7.59
N LEU A 65 9.54 20.91 8.20
CA LEU A 65 8.90 22.13 8.69
C LEU A 65 9.73 22.83 9.78
N ALA A 66 10.39 22.09 10.66
CA ALA A 66 11.30 22.66 11.68
C ALA A 66 12.54 23.32 11.07
N ASP A 67 13.06 22.79 9.96
CA ASP A 67 14.22 23.37 9.28
C ASP A 67 13.88 24.64 8.50
N ILE A 68 12.64 24.79 8.06
CA ILE A 68 12.18 25.97 7.30
C ILE A 68 11.42 27.01 8.15
N SER A 69 11.30 26.80 9.46
CA SER A 69 10.62 27.72 10.38
C SER A 69 11.55 28.29 11.44
N SER A 70 11.12 29.36 12.13
CA SER A 70 11.87 30.01 13.21
C SER A 70 10.99 30.33 14.42
N ASN A 71 11.63 30.82 15.49
CA ASN A 71 11.00 31.31 16.73
C ASN A 71 9.95 30.32 17.28
N ASP A 72 8.84 30.82 17.85
CA ASP A 72 7.76 30.02 18.43
C ASP A 72 7.26 28.89 17.50
N THR A 73 7.22 29.16 16.18
CA THR A 73 6.75 28.20 15.17
C THR A 73 7.65 26.95 15.16
N ARG A 74 8.96 27.19 15.13
CA ARG A 74 9.96 26.12 15.20
C ARG A 74 10.00 25.47 16.58
N GLU A 75 9.93 26.26 17.64
CA GLU A 75 10.02 25.76 19.03
C GLU A 75 8.91 24.77 19.36
N GLN A 76 7.69 24.97 18.85
CA GLN A 76 6.60 24.00 19.02
C GLN A 76 6.93 22.65 18.38
N ILE A 77 7.45 22.63 17.15
CA ILE A 77 7.83 21.38 16.48
C ILE A 77 8.97 20.69 17.23
N VAL A 78 10.01 21.44 17.60
CA VAL A 78 11.18 20.92 18.34
C VAL A 78 10.77 20.37 19.71
N SER A 79 9.79 20.97 20.38
CA SER A 79 9.29 20.47 21.67
C SER A 79 8.66 19.07 21.58
N VAL A 80 8.17 18.70 20.39
CA VAL A 80 7.56 17.40 20.11
C VAL A 80 8.55 16.42 19.50
N LEU A 81 9.44 16.86 18.61
CA LEU A 81 10.35 15.94 17.91
C LEU A 81 11.68 15.69 18.64
N GLY A 82 12.03 16.55 19.58
CA GLY A 82 13.35 16.62 20.18
C GLY A 82 14.23 17.68 19.52
N ASP A 83 15.43 17.88 20.08
CA ASP A 83 16.39 18.83 19.53
C ASP A 83 16.96 18.39 18.16
N LYS A 84 17.84 19.22 17.58
CA LYS A 84 18.40 18.96 16.24
C LYS A 84 19.20 17.65 16.18
N GLU A 85 19.88 17.26 17.26
CA GLU A 85 20.67 16.03 17.32
C GLU A 85 19.76 14.81 17.50
N GLU A 86 18.74 14.91 18.35
CA GLU A 86 17.73 13.87 18.54
C GLU A 86 16.92 13.61 17.26
N MET A 87 16.53 14.67 16.55
CA MET A 87 15.88 14.57 15.24
C MET A 87 16.79 13.89 14.22
N ARG A 88 18.04 14.31 14.13
CA ARG A 88 19.02 13.69 13.22
C ARG A 88 19.19 12.21 13.51
N SER A 89 19.41 11.84 14.77
CA SER A 89 19.55 10.43 15.16
C SER A 89 18.31 9.61 14.84
N THR A 90 17.12 10.18 15.02
CA THR A 90 15.86 9.50 14.69
C THR A 90 15.70 9.32 13.18
N LEU A 91 16.00 10.35 12.39
CA LEU A 91 15.95 10.31 10.92
C LEU A 91 16.98 9.35 10.32
N ASP A 92 18.19 9.33 10.86
CA ASP A 92 19.23 8.36 10.48
C ASP A 92 18.74 6.93 10.76
N ALA A 93 18.11 6.69 11.92
CA ALA A 93 17.55 5.37 12.28
C ALA A 93 16.32 4.96 11.46
N ILE A 94 15.54 5.93 10.94
CA ILE A 94 14.46 5.68 9.98
C ILE A 94 15.05 5.30 8.61
N THR A 95 16.12 5.99 8.18
CA THR A 95 16.68 5.85 6.84
C THR A 95 17.79 4.80 6.73
N GLU A 96 18.25 4.23 7.84
CA GLU A 96 19.21 3.11 7.89
C GLU A 96 18.72 1.87 7.13
N VAL A 97 17.41 1.80 6.86
CA VAL A 97 16.78 0.85 5.94
C VAL A 97 17.45 0.87 4.54
N LYS A 98 18.15 1.95 4.14
CA LYS A 98 18.78 2.12 2.82
C LYS A 98 20.04 1.29 2.53
N ILE A 99 20.55 0.45 3.45
CA ILE A 99 21.71 -0.40 3.14
C ILE A 99 21.53 -1.80 3.73
N SER A 100 20.92 -2.71 2.97
CA SER A 100 21.13 -4.14 3.21
C SER A 100 22.40 -4.57 2.48
N ASP A 101 23.47 -4.75 3.24
CA ASP A 101 24.56 -5.63 2.85
C ASP A 101 23.97 -7.01 2.54
N CYS A 102 23.94 -7.36 1.25
CA CYS A 102 23.86 -8.73 0.73
C CYS A 102 22.63 -9.58 1.16
N SER A 103 21.78 -9.95 0.18
CA SER A 103 20.85 -11.10 0.13
C SER A 103 19.33 -10.89 0.29
N CYS A 104 18.82 -9.67 0.47
CA CYS A 104 17.37 -9.43 0.50
C CYS A 104 16.73 -9.76 -0.87
N ARG A 105 15.69 -10.61 -0.86
CA ARG A 105 14.89 -10.94 -2.05
C ARG A 105 13.82 -9.87 -2.21
N ASP A 106 13.82 -9.19 -3.35
CA ASP A 106 12.76 -8.23 -3.74
C ASP A 106 12.54 -7.06 -2.76
N PHE A 107 13.64 -6.55 -2.20
CA PHE A 107 13.64 -5.40 -1.30
C PHE A 107 13.73 -4.08 -2.07
N HIS A 108 12.84 -3.14 -1.73
CA HIS A 108 12.91 -1.77 -2.19
C HIS A 108 12.56 -0.82 -1.05
N TYR A 109 13.38 0.21 -0.84
CA TYR A 109 13.06 1.28 0.08
C TYR A 109 13.35 2.63 -0.56
N SER A 110 12.34 3.49 -0.58
CA SER A 110 12.47 4.89 -0.94
C SER A 110 11.88 5.76 0.17
N SER A 111 12.48 6.92 0.35
CA SER A 111 11.97 7.96 1.23
C SER A 111 12.46 9.28 0.68
N GLY A 112 11.55 10.23 0.55
CA GLY A 112 11.80 11.52 -0.08
C GLY A 112 10.91 12.60 0.51
N ALA A 113 11.43 13.83 0.49
CA ALA A 113 10.70 15.03 0.84
C ALA A 113 10.85 16.04 -0.30
N SER A 114 9.75 16.69 -0.68
CA SER A 114 9.75 17.77 -1.66
C SER A 114 8.95 18.96 -1.17
N LEU A 115 9.41 20.14 -1.58
CA LEU A 115 8.80 21.41 -1.29
C LEU A 115 8.51 22.13 -2.61
N TRP A 116 7.24 22.36 -2.91
CA TRP A 116 6.77 22.99 -4.13
C TRP A 116 6.30 24.40 -3.79
N LEU A 117 7.01 25.40 -4.30
CA LEU A 117 6.67 26.80 -4.06
C LEU A 117 6.15 27.45 -5.33
N ASP A 118 5.10 28.26 -5.16
CA ASP A 118 4.61 29.07 -6.26
C ASP A 118 5.69 30.05 -6.73
N LYS A 119 5.70 30.35 -8.03
CA LYS A 119 6.66 31.29 -8.63
C LYS A 119 6.56 32.70 -8.03
N SER A 120 5.42 33.08 -7.46
CA SER A 120 5.23 34.36 -6.77
C SER A 120 5.99 34.48 -5.44
N VAL A 121 6.29 33.36 -4.77
CA VAL A 121 6.96 33.35 -3.46
C VAL A 121 8.42 33.77 -3.59
N ARG A 122 8.91 34.66 -2.72
CA ARG A 122 10.30 35.12 -2.71
C ARG A 122 11.15 34.27 -1.77
N VAL A 123 11.87 33.29 -2.33
CA VAL A 123 12.79 32.46 -1.54
C VAL A 123 14.01 33.29 -1.14
N ASN A 124 14.35 33.20 0.14
CA ASN A 124 15.47 33.92 0.72
C ASN A 124 16.81 33.48 0.11
N ILE A 125 17.69 34.43 -0.20
CA ILE A 125 18.95 34.17 -0.92
C ILE A 125 19.91 33.27 -0.12
N ASN A 126 19.76 33.25 1.20
CA ASN A 126 20.55 32.42 2.11
C ASN A 126 19.91 31.05 2.39
N TYR A 127 18.73 30.77 1.81
CA TYR A 127 18.10 29.45 1.94
C TYR A 127 19.01 28.38 1.31
N SER A 128 19.34 27.35 2.07
CA SER A 128 20.17 26.24 1.61
C SER A 128 19.54 24.91 2.02
N ALA A 129 19.10 24.14 1.04
CA ALA A 129 18.57 22.80 1.28
C ALA A 129 19.64 21.79 1.76
N ALA A 130 20.93 22.13 1.61
CA ALA A 130 22.04 21.26 1.97
C ALA A 130 22.31 21.18 3.48
N GLU A 131 21.74 22.10 4.27
CA GLU A 131 21.92 22.15 5.73
C GLU A 131 20.78 21.48 6.52
N HIS A 132 19.76 21.02 5.79
CA HIS A 132 18.57 20.37 6.34
C HIS A 132 18.87 18.98 6.87
N LEU A 133 18.03 18.53 7.80
CA LEU A 133 18.09 17.22 8.43
C LEU A 133 17.77 16.09 7.45
N ILE A 134 16.95 16.37 6.44
CA ILE A 134 16.66 15.46 5.34
C ILE A 134 16.90 16.16 3.99
N PRO A 135 17.28 15.41 2.93
CA PRO A 135 17.30 15.95 1.58
C PRO A 135 15.90 16.41 1.17
N ILE A 136 15.77 17.67 0.77
CA ILE A 136 14.52 18.28 0.32
C ILE A 136 14.67 18.71 -1.13
N GLU A 137 13.83 18.17 -2.00
CA GLU A 137 13.72 18.59 -3.39
C GLU A 137 12.86 19.86 -3.47
N LEU A 138 13.50 21.01 -3.67
CA LEU A 138 12.81 22.29 -3.82
C LEU A 138 12.47 22.55 -5.29
N GLU A 139 11.18 22.68 -5.60
CA GLU A 139 10.69 23.00 -6.92
C GLU A 139 9.93 24.34 -6.96
N ARG A 140 10.16 25.12 -8.02
CA ARG A 140 9.51 26.41 -8.28
C ARG A 140 8.53 26.28 -9.44
N VAL A 141 7.24 26.18 -9.11
CA VAL A 141 6.18 25.86 -10.08
C VAL A 141 5.07 26.91 -10.04
N SER A 142 4.16 26.88 -11.02
CA SER A 142 2.93 27.66 -10.94
C SER A 142 1.87 26.75 -10.31
N LEU A 143 1.63 26.91 -9.01
CA LEU A 143 0.65 26.08 -8.28
C LEU A 143 -0.75 26.31 -8.86
N GLY A 144 -1.62 25.30 -8.75
CA GLY A 144 -2.93 25.28 -9.42
C GLY A 144 -2.91 24.97 -10.92
N SER A 145 -1.74 24.82 -11.55
CA SER A 145 -1.64 24.44 -12.97
C SER A 145 -1.58 22.93 -13.19
N GLU A 146 -2.12 22.45 -14.33
CA GLU A 146 -2.04 21.03 -14.74
C GLU A 146 -0.59 20.53 -14.80
N LYS A 147 0.34 21.39 -15.21
CA LYS A 147 1.77 21.05 -15.25
C LYS A 147 2.33 20.82 -13.84
N ALA A 148 1.99 21.66 -12.88
CA ALA A 148 2.43 21.48 -11.49
C ALA A 148 1.85 20.18 -10.91
N LEU A 149 0.56 19.92 -11.14
CA LEU A 149 -0.08 18.68 -10.72
C LEU A 149 0.59 17.44 -11.34
N ALA A 150 0.87 17.46 -12.65
CA ALA A 150 1.56 16.36 -13.33
C ALA A 150 2.98 16.11 -12.76
N SER A 151 3.72 17.17 -12.44
CA SER A 151 5.03 17.06 -11.78
C SER A 151 4.93 16.46 -10.38
N MET A 152 3.97 16.90 -9.56
CA MET A 152 3.75 16.37 -8.21
C MET A 152 3.28 14.90 -8.26
N ASN A 153 2.39 14.54 -9.18
CA ASN A 153 1.94 13.17 -9.41
C ASN A 153 3.11 12.27 -9.79
N LYS A 154 3.96 12.72 -10.72
CA LYS A 154 5.16 11.98 -11.11
C LYS A 154 6.10 11.79 -9.92
N TRP A 155 6.38 12.86 -9.18
CA TRP A 155 7.25 12.80 -8.00
C TRP A 155 6.71 11.82 -6.96
N LEU A 156 5.40 11.87 -6.68
CA LEU A 156 4.76 10.97 -5.73
C LEU A 156 4.81 9.51 -6.19
N SER A 157 4.50 9.25 -7.47
CA SER A 157 4.56 7.91 -8.05
C SER A 157 5.98 7.33 -7.99
N ASP A 158 6.99 8.10 -8.40
CA ASP A 158 8.39 7.70 -8.36
C ASP A 158 8.86 7.41 -6.93
N ASN A 159 8.42 8.21 -5.93
CA ASN A 159 8.80 8.04 -4.53
C ASN A 159 7.92 7.04 -3.75
N THR A 160 6.86 6.51 -4.35
CA THR A 160 5.95 5.52 -3.74
C THR A 160 5.92 4.18 -4.48
N GLY A 161 6.81 3.98 -5.46
CA GLY A 161 6.84 2.77 -6.28
C GLY A 161 5.58 2.57 -7.14
N GLY A 162 4.85 3.65 -7.44
CA GLY A 162 3.59 3.62 -8.19
C GLY A 162 2.34 3.37 -7.34
N ILE A 163 2.46 3.19 -6.02
CA ILE A 163 1.29 2.97 -5.14
C ILE A 163 0.37 4.19 -5.12
N PHE A 164 0.96 5.41 -5.14
CA PHE A 164 0.21 6.65 -5.18
C PHE A 164 0.57 7.44 -6.44
N GLU A 165 -0.39 7.56 -7.37
CA GLU A 165 -0.20 8.25 -8.65
C GLU A 165 -0.80 9.67 -8.68
N SER A 166 -1.59 10.02 -7.67
CA SER A 166 -2.27 11.31 -7.57
C SER A 166 -1.89 11.99 -6.26
N ALA A 167 -1.13 13.08 -6.37
CA ALA A 167 -0.85 13.97 -5.25
C ALA A 167 -2.10 14.78 -4.90
N PRO A 168 -2.21 15.28 -3.64
CA PRO A 168 -3.23 16.27 -3.31
C PRO A 168 -3.08 17.46 -4.27
N GLY A 169 -4.16 17.79 -4.97
CA GLY A 169 -4.15 18.90 -5.91
C GLY A 169 -3.85 20.23 -5.21
N SER A 170 -3.25 21.18 -5.94
CA SER A 170 -3.18 22.58 -5.49
C SER A 170 -4.23 23.42 -6.22
N LYS A 171 -4.66 24.51 -5.57
CA LYS A 171 -5.58 25.51 -6.10
C LYS A 171 -4.81 26.76 -6.53
N ASP A 172 -5.46 27.56 -7.38
CA ASP A 172 -4.97 28.90 -7.68
C ASP A 172 -5.00 29.75 -6.39
N GLY A 173 -3.87 30.37 -6.05
CA GLY A 173 -3.66 31.09 -4.79
C GLY A 173 -2.88 30.32 -3.72
N ASP A 174 -2.68 29.00 -3.87
CA ASP A 174 -1.78 28.25 -2.98
C ASP A 174 -0.33 28.71 -3.19
N LEU A 175 0.41 28.87 -2.10
CA LEU A 175 1.80 29.37 -2.14
C LEU A 175 2.85 28.28 -1.95
N LEU A 176 2.45 27.16 -1.34
CA LEU A 176 3.32 26.12 -0.80
C LEU A 176 2.58 24.78 -0.81
N VAL A 177 3.25 23.73 -1.28
CA VAL A 177 2.87 22.33 -1.04
C VAL A 177 4.10 21.55 -0.58
N GLY A 178 4.01 20.94 0.60
CA GLY A 178 5.03 20.01 1.10
C GLY A 178 4.57 18.56 0.91
N LEU A 179 5.41 17.71 0.35
CA LEU A 179 5.14 16.28 0.24
C LEU A 179 6.26 15.48 0.88
N THR A 180 5.88 14.49 1.67
CA THR A 180 6.79 13.43 2.12
C THR A 180 6.22 12.08 1.71
N ALA A 181 7.07 11.23 1.17
CA ALA A 181 6.70 9.91 0.70
C ALA A 181 7.71 8.89 1.23
N MET A 182 7.21 7.70 1.57
CA MET A 182 8.01 6.56 1.98
C MET A 182 7.39 5.30 1.36
N HIS A 183 8.23 4.47 0.76
CA HIS A 183 7.88 3.17 0.24
C HIS A 183 8.82 2.14 0.85
N LEU A 184 8.24 1.08 1.41
CA LEU A 184 8.96 -0.11 1.84
C LEU A 184 8.30 -1.29 1.14
N LYS A 185 9.10 -2.05 0.41
CA LYS A 185 8.80 -3.36 -0.13
C LYS A 185 9.84 -4.32 0.43
N ASP A 186 9.41 -5.42 1.03
CA ASP A 186 10.31 -6.36 1.69
C ASP A 186 9.69 -7.77 1.74
N SER A 187 10.53 -8.80 1.73
CA SER A 187 10.08 -10.18 1.92
C SER A 187 10.20 -10.59 3.39
N TRP A 188 9.53 -11.67 3.78
CA TRP A 188 9.80 -12.28 5.09
C TRP A 188 11.23 -12.85 5.13
N ASP A 189 11.89 -12.81 6.28
CA ASP A 189 13.16 -13.55 6.47
C ASP A 189 12.94 -15.07 6.31
N LYS A 190 11.77 -15.53 6.76
CA LYS A 190 11.22 -16.87 6.51
C LYS A 190 9.76 -16.77 6.12
N ASP A 191 9.43 -17.21 4.92
CA ASP A 191 8.08 -17.13 4.36
C ASP A 191 7.04 -17.85 5.22
N PHE A 192 5.80 -17.38 5.15
CA PHE A 192 4.68 -18.17 5.64
C PHE A 192 4.32 -19.26 4.62
N GLU A 193 3.91 -20.43 5.10
CA GLU A 193 3.30 -21.45 4.27
C GLU A 193 1.82 -21.12 4.00
N LYS A 194 1.31 -21.57 2.85
CA LYS A 194 -0.12 -21.47 2.55
C LYS A 194 -0.92 -22.33 3.52
N GLU A 195 -2.04 -21.79 3.98
CA GLU A 195 -2.95 -22.51 4.86
C GLU A 195 -4.40 -22.42 4.39
N ASP A 196 -5.18 -23.44 4.74
CA ASP A 196 -6.63 -23.42 4.55
C ASP A 196 -7.28 -22.26 5.33
N LYS A 197 -8.46 -21.85 4.86
CA LYS A 197 -9.24 -20.82 5.52
C LYS A 197 -9.59 -21.20 6.96
N LYS A 198 -9.54 -20.22 7.86
CA LYS A 198 -10.00 -20.36 9.25
C LYS A 198 -10.96 -19.25 9.62
N GLY A 199 -11.76 -19.54 10.65
CA GLY A 199 -12.70 -18.58 11.21
C GLY A 199 -11.99 -17.52 12.05
N PHE A 200 -12.23 -16.26 11.72
CA PHE A 200 -11.83 -15.06 12.44
C PHE A 200 -13.07 -14.44 13.10
N THR A 201 -12.96 -14.08 14.38
CA THR A 201 -14.06 -13.56 15.22
C THR A 201 -13.91 -12.04 15.35
N LEU A 202 -14.85 -11.29 14.79
CA LEU A 202 -14.90 -9.82 14.88
C LEU A 202 -15.27 -9.37 16.31
N ASP A 203 -15.07 -8.09 16.61
CA ASP A 203 -15.39 -7.51 17.93
C ASP A 203 -16.90 -7.59 18.27
N ASP A 204 -17.78 -7.66 17.27
CA ASP A 204 -19.23 -7.87 17.46
C ASP A 204 -19.62 -9.35 17.70
N GLY A 205 -18.63 -10.26 17.72
CA GLY A 205 -18.78 -11.70 17.86
C GLY A 205 -19.08 -12.45 16.56
N THR A 206 -19.22 -11.74 15.43
CA THR A 206 -19.44 -12.36 14.11
C THR A 206 -18.20 -13.16 13.71
N ARG A 207 -18.39 -14.38 13.21
CA ARG A 207 -17.31 -15.25 12.72
C ARG A 207 -17.29 -15.28 11.19
N VAL A 208 -16.13 -15.05 10.59
CA VAL A 208 -15.92 -15.03 9.14
C VAL A 208 -14.74 -15.93 8.74
N ASP A 209 -14.85 -16.69 7.65
CA ASP A 209 -13.74 -17.53 7.16
C ASP A 209 -12.83 -16.75 6.22
N VAL A 210 -11.53 -16.73 6.53
CA VAL A 210 -10.52 -15.99 5.76
C VAL A 210 -9.26 -16.77 5.50
N ASP A 211 -8.50 -16.32 4.51
CA ASP A 211 -7.23 -16.92 4.13
C ASP A 211 -6.21 -16.68 5.23
N PHE A 212 -5.68 -17.78 5.78
CA PHE A 212 -4.62 -17.77 6.75
C PHE A 212 -3.30 -18.19 6.09
N MET A 213 -2.22 -17.88 6.77
CA MET A 213 -0.87 -18.27 6.46
C MET A 213 -0.20 -18.81 7.71
N LEU A 214 0.64 -19.82 7.53
CA LEU A 214 1.21 -20.63 8.59
C LEU A 214 2.71 -20.38 8.74
N GLY A 215 3.12 -19.86 9.89
CA GLY A 215 4.52 -19.66 10.26
C GLY A 215 4.94 -20.70 11.28
N TRP A 216 6.02 -21.41 11.02
CA TRP A 216 6.66 -22.30 12.01
C TRP A 216 8.06 -21.80 12.28
N ASP A 217 8.29 -21.25 13.46
CA ASP A 217 9.60 -20.75 13.87
C ASP A 217 9.74 -20.62 15.39
N HIS A 218 10.89 -20.13 15.85
CA HIS A 218 11.09 -19.66 17.21
C HIS A 218 10.74 -18.18 17.31
N TYR A 219 9.89 -17.85 18.28
CA TYR A 219 9.42 -16.50 18.53
C TYR A 219 9.75 -16.07 19.94
N ASP A 220 10.08 -14.81 20.11
CA ASP A 220 9.97 -14.17 21.41
C ASP A 220 8.53 -13.70 21.60
N LEU A 221 8.03 -13.82 22.84
CA LEU A 221 6.64 -13.51 23.18
C LEU A 221 6.61 -12.54 24.37
N LEU A 222 5.73 -11.55 24.30
CA LEU A 222 5.39 -10.66 25.40
C LEU A 222 3.92 -10.82 25.76
N GLU A 223 3.66 -11.30 26.97
CA GLU A 223 2.31 -11.42 27.54
C GLU A 223 2.08 -10.44 28.68
N ARG A 224 1.02 -9.64 28.59
CA ARG A 224 0.64 -8.66 29.61
C ARG A 224 -0.86 -8.57 29.76
N ASN A 225 -1.38 -8.78 30.98
CA ASN A 225 -2.81 -8.64 31.27
C ASN A 225 -3.73 -9.45 30.31
N GLY A 226 -3.25 -10.57 29.77
CA GLY A 226 -3.98 -11.38 28.80
C GLY A 226 -3.80 -10.98 27.33
N SER A 227 -3.08 -9.90 27.02
CA SER A 227 -2.61 -9.59 25.67
C SER A 227 -1.41 -10.47 25.28
N LEU A 228 -1.19 -10.64 23.98
CA LEU A 228 -0.05 -11.37 23.42
C LEU A 228 0.59 -10.52 22.32
N THR A 229 1.91 -10.31 22.41
CA THR A 229 2.69 -9.58 21.40
C THR A 229 3.87 -10.43 20.94
N PHE A 230 4.12 -10.44 19.64
CA PHE A 230 5.24 -11.17 19.01
C PHE A 230 5.63 -10.46 17.70
N SER A 231 6.77 -10.83 17.12
CA SER A 231 7.21 -10.29 15.82
C SER A 231 7.36 -11.35 14.75
N LYS A 232 7.36 -10.89 13.50
CA LYS A 232 7.84 -11.62 12.34
C LYS A 232 8.89 -10.77 11.63
N ASP A 233 10.06 -11.35 11.42
CA ASP A 233 11.19 -10.67 10.81
C ASP A 233 11.07 -10.62 9.28
N LEU A 234 11.48 -9.49 8.71
CA LEU A 234 11.61 -9.24 7.29
C LEU A 234 13.08 -9.37 6.85
N SER A 235 13.30 -9.58 5.55
CA SER A 235 14.61 -9.86 4.98
C SER A 235 15.61 -8.71 5.12
N SER A 236 15.13 -7.46 5.25
CA SER A 236 15.99 -6.28 5.47
C SER A 236 16.46 -6.12 6.93
N GLY A 237 15.97 -6.96 7.84
CA GLY A 237 16.11 -6.75 9.29
C GLY A 237 15.11 -5.77 9.87
N CYS A 238 14.20 -5.20 9.06
CA CYS A 238 12.93 -4.69 9.57
C CYS A 238 12.09 -5.84 10.13
N PHE A 239 11.10 -5.53 10.95
CA PHE A 239 10.25 -6.55 11.54
C PHE A 239 8.84 -6.03 11.81
N MET A 240 7.86 -6.91 11.61
CA MET A 240 6.46 -6.63 11.92
C MET A 240 6.15 -7.12 13.33
N VAL A 241 5.66 -6.24 14.20
CA VAL A 241 5.19 -6.59 15.54
C VAL A 241 3.66 -6.62 15.53
N VAL A 242 3.10 -7.70 16.07
CA VAL A 242 1.65 -7.94 16.18
C VAL A 242 1.30 -7.96 17.66
N SER A 243 0.27 -7.20 18.05
CA SER A 243 -0.24 -7.18 19.42
C SER A 243 -1.73 -7.49 19.45
N ILE A 244 -2.08 -8.60 20.09
CA ILE A 244 -3.43 -9.13 20.18
C ILE A 244 -4.04 -8.76 21.54
N PRO A 245 -5.24 -8.15 21.58
CA PRO A 245 -5.90 -7.79 22.83
C PRO A 245 -6.29 -9.02 23.67
N PRO A 246 -6.50 -8.84 24.99
CA PRO A 246 -7.16 -9.82 25.84
C PRO A 246 -8.52 -10.23 25.26
N LYS A 247 -8.94 -11.49 25.47
CA LYS A 247 -10.15 -12.06 24.84
C LYS A 247 -11.44 -11.28 25.11
N ASP A 248 -11.54 -10.60 26.25
CA ASP A 248 -12.74 -9.91 26.69
C ASP A 248 -12.67 -8.38 26.45
N ILE A 249 -11.66 -7.92 25.71
CA ILE A 249 -11.44 -6.50 25.38
C ILE A 249 -11.46 -6.35 23.86
N ASN A 250 -12.29 -5.46 23.34
CA ASN A 250 -12.33 -5.14 21.91
C ASN A 250 -11.08 -4.34 21.50
N LEU A 251 -10.81 -4.26 20.19
CA LEU A 251 -9.61 -3.58 19.71
C LEU A 251 -9.64 -2.05 19.95
N GLU A 252 -10.82 -1.43 19.89
CA GLU A 252 -10.99 0.00 20.14
C GLU A 252 -10.54 0.40 21.55
N ASP A 253 -11.04 -0.30 22.57
CA ASP A 253 -10.71 -0.05 23.97
C ASP A 253 -9.22 -0.34 24.25
N TYR A 254 -8.66 -1.35 23.59
CA TYR A 254 -7.24 -1.70 23.69
C TYR A 254 -6.30 -0.65 23.07
N ILE A 255 -6.70 -0.03 21.96
CA ILE A 255 -5.98 1.08 21.34
C ILE A 255 -6.18 2.37 22.14
N ALA A 256 -7.42 2.67 22.54
CA ALA A 256 -7.76 3.89 23.28
C ALA A 256 -7.13 3.94 24.68
N SER A 257 -6.89 2.79 25.31
CA SER A 257 -6.14 2.70 26.58
C SER A 257 -4.64 2.95 26.41
N GLY A 258 -4.12 2.86 25.18
CA GLY A 258 -2.71 2.92 24.85
C GLY A 258 -1.95 1.61 25.05
N GLU A 259 -2.58 0.57 25.61
CA GLU A 259 -1.91 -0.71 25.87
C GLU A 259 -1.41 -1.38 24.58
N ALA A 260 -2.14 -1.24 23.47
CA ALA A 260 -1.72 -1.76 22.16
C ALA A 260 -0.33 -1.25 21.75
N TRP A 261 -0.15 0.08 21.73
CA TRP A 261 1.12 0.69 21.37
C TRP A 261 2.20 0.39 22.42
N LEU A 262 1.89 0.51 23.72
CA LEU A 262 2.85 0.24 24.79
C LEU A 262 3.42 -1.17 24.75
N ASN A 263 2.61 -2.17 24.38
CA ASN A 263 3.07 -3.54 24.24
C ASN A 263 3.97 -3.72 23.00
N MET A 264 3.62 -3.12 21.86
CA MET A 264 4.46 -3.16 20.65
C MET A 264 5.79 -2.44 20.86
N ASP A 265 5.79 -1.27 21.49
CA ASP A 265 6.98 -0.47 21.79
C ASP A 265 7.91 -1.16 22.81
N ALA A 266 7.33 -1.73 23.86
CA ALA A 266 8.07 -2.53 24.85
C ALA A 266 8.72 -3.77 24.20
N TYR A 267 7.97 -4.49 23.36
CA TYR A 267 8.50 -5.63 22.62
C TYR A 267 9.65 -5.23 21.70
N ALA A 268 9.48 -4.20 20.87
CA ALA A 268 10.54 -3.70 19.98
C ALA A 268 11.78 -3.26 20.78
N SER A 269 11.59 -2.73 21.99
CA SER A 269 12.67 -2.36 22.90
C SER A 269 13.38 -3.55 23.56
N GLY A 270 12.86 -4.77 23.40
CA GLY A 270 13.45 -6.03 23.87
C GLY A 270 12.79 -6.62 25.12
N GLU A 271 11.63 -6.09 25.54
CA GLU A 271 10.88 -6.65 26.66
C GLU A 271 10.05 -7.86 26.23
N VAL A 272 10.36 -9.02 26.79
CA VAL A 272 9.75 -10.31 26.44
C VAL A 272 9.55 -11.14 27.70
N THR A 273 8.48 -11.92 27.75
CA THR A 273 8.15 -12.84 28.86
C THR A 273 8.61 -14.26 28.59
N GLU A 274 8.68 -14.66 27.32
CA GLU A 274 9.17 -15.96 26.87
C GLU A 274 10.10 -15.72 25.68
N GLN A 275 11.29 -16.33 25.70
CA GLN A 275 12.29 -16.18 24.65
C GLN A 275 12.45 -17.49 23.89
N TRP A 276 12.73 -17.38 22.59
CA TRP A 276 13.08 -18.50 21.73
C TRP A 276 12.08 -19.66 21.84
N ARG A 277 10.77 -19.36 21.77
CA ARG A 277 9.70 -20.34 21.88
C ARG A 277 9.34 -20.87 20.51
N GLU A 278 9.48 -22.18 20.30
CA GLU A 278 8.94 -22.83 19.11
C GLU A 278 7.42 -22.64 19.06
N CYS A 279 6.95 -21.92 18.03
CA CYS A 279 5.54 -21.63 17.83
C CYS A 279 5.08 -21.97 16.42
N LYS A 280 3.81 -22.35 16.35
CA LYS A 280 3.02 -22.46 15.13
C LYS A 280 2.06 -21.27 15.08
N VAL A 281 2.38 -20.27 14.26
CA VAL A 281 1.62 -19.03 14.12
C VAL A 281 0.68 -19.11 12.92
N HIS A 282 -0.61 -18.99 13.19
CA HIS A 282 -1.65 -18.89 12.19
C HIS A 282 -2.05 -17.41 12.06
N MET A 283 -1.62 -16.76 10.99
CA MET A 283 -1.84 -15.33 10.73
C MET A 283 -2.83 -15.17 9.57
N PRO A 284 -3.87 -14.31 9.67
CA PRO A 284 -4.69 -13.98 8.51
C PRO A 284 -3.89 -13.13 7.51
N LYS A 285 -4.23 -13.21 6.23
CA LYS A 285 -3.78 -12.18 5.25
C LYS A 285 -4.58 -10.91 5.45
N PHE A 286 -3.94 -9.75 5.29
CA PHE A 286 -4.63 -8.47 5.45
C PHE A 286 -3.97 -7.35 4.64
N ASN A 287 -4.81 -6.39 4.27
CA ASN A 287 -4.40 -5.10 3.72
C ASN A 287 -4.87 -4.01 4.65
N LEU A 288 -4.04 -2.98 4.83
CA LEU A 288 -4.36 -1.78 5.56
C LEU A 288 -4.33 -0.58 4.63
N SER A 289 -5.29 0.33 4.80
CA SER A 289 -5.37 1.53 3.98
C SER A 289 -6.05 2.66 4.73
N SER A 290 -5.51 3.86 4.56
CA SER A 290 -6.18 5.11 4.93
C SER A 290 -5.91 6.13 3.82
N ASP A 291 -6.92 6.94 3.51
CA ASP A 291 -6.83 8.00 2.51
C ASP A 291 -7.07 9.35 3.17
N GLU A 292 -6.19 10.30 2.86
CA GLU A 292 -6.35 11.71 3.21
C GLU A 292 -6.67 11.93 4.70
N VAL A 293 -5.98 11.21 5.59
CA VAL A 293 -6.15 11.35 7.04
C VAL A 293 -5.72 12.76 7.44
N ASP A 294 -6.66 13.57 7.90
CA ASP A 294 -6.40 14.91 8.42
C ASP A 294 -5.75 14.85 9.81
N LEU A 295 -4.56 15.45 9.89
CA LEU A 295 -3.70 15.49 11.05
C LEU A 295 -3.63 16.87 11.72
N ALA A 296 -4.28 17.90 11.20
CA ALA A 296 -4.17 19.26 11.71
C ALA A 296 -4.60 19.34 13.19
N ASP A 297 -5.78 18.80 13.52
CA ASP A 297 -6.25 18.75 14.92
C ASP A 297 -5.37 17.87 15.81
N THR A 298 -4.84 16.78 15.26
CA THR A 298 -3.92 15.89 16.00
C THR A 298 -2.63 16.61 16.38
N LEU A 299 -2.10 17.42 15.46
CA LEU A 299 -0.89 18.23 15.66
C LEU A 299 -1.15 19.37 16.65
N ARG A 300 -2.30 20.04 16.56
CA ARG A 300 -2.73 21.06 17.53
C ARG A 300 -2.81 20.50 18.94
N ASP A 301 -3.41 19.32 19.10
CA ASP A 301 -3.57 18.64 20.38
C ASP A 301 -2.22 18.31 21.06
N ILE A 302 -1.16 18.10 20.28
CA ILE A 302 0.19 17.82 20.80
C ILE A 302 1.08 19.07 20.89
N GLY A 303 0.53 20.25 20.64
CA GLY A 303 1.20 21.54 20.83
C GLY A 303 1.78 22.16 19.56
N ILE A 304 1.58 21.57 18.38
CA ILE A 304 1.98 22.12 17.09
C ILE A 304 0.77 22.84 16.47
N SER A 305 0.67 24.14 16.70
CA SER A 305 -0.47 24.97 16.28
C SER A 305 -0.05 26.16 15.42
N ARG A 306 1.11 26.78 15.73
CA ARG A 306 1.59 28.01 15.08
C ARG A 306 1.76 27.87 13.57
N ILE A 307 2.13 26.69 13.07
CA ILE A 307 2.28 26.45 11.62
C ILE A 307 0.98 26.69 10.84
N PHE A 308 -0.18 26.59 11.51
CA PHE A 308 -1.51 26.79 10.93
C PHE A 308 -2.05 28.21 11.10
N GLU A 309 -1.25 29.12 11.67
CA GLU A 309 -1.66 30.49 11.94
C GLU A 309 -1.09 31.46 10.90
N PRO A 310 -1.77 32.57 10.57
CA PRO A 310 -1.26 33.55 9.59
C PRO A 310 0.05 34.25 9.99
N ASP A 311 0.44 34.19 11.27
CA ASP A 311 1.71 34.69 11.79
C ASP A 311 2.78 33.60 11.95
N ALA A 312 2.58 32.43 11.33
CA ALA A 312 3.59 31.37 11.25
C ALA A 312 4.91 31.92 10.68
N ASP A 313 6.00 31.60 11.38
CA ASP A 313 7.31 32.13 11.04
C ASP A 313 8.09 31.14 10.17
N PHE A 314 7.92 31.30 8.85
CA PHE A 314 8.71 30.63 7.81
C PHE A 314 9.79 31.55 7.22
N SER A 315 10.26 32.55 7.97
CA SER A 315 11.30 33.49 7.54
C SER A 315 12.63 32.84 7.11
N PRO A 316 13.04 31.63 7.58
CA PRO A 316 14.19 30.94 6.97
C PRO A 316 14.00 30.62 5.49
N LEU A 317 12.77 30.39 5.05
CA LEU A 317 12.43 30.08 3.66
C LEU A 317 12.14 31.34 2.83
N SER A 318 11.30 32.24 3.35
CA SER A 318 10.76 33.38 2.61
C SER A 318 10.34 34.50 3.55
N ASP A 319 10.54 35.75 3.13
CA ASP A 319 10.00 36.92 3.83
C ASP A 319 8.50 37.15 3.55
N ASP A 320 7.91 36.39 2.62
CA ASP A 320 6.46 36.41 2.39
C ASP A 320 5.73 35.66 3.52
N ALA A 321 4.52 36.11 3.86
CA ALA A 321 3.69 35.44 4.86
C ALA A 321 3.23 34.06 4.32
N LEU A 322 3.73 33.00 4.93
CA LEU A 322 3.38 31.61 4.61
C LEU A 322 2.73 30.96 5.82
N MET A 323 1.81 30.04 5.58
CA MET A 323 1.24 29.17 6.62
C MET A 323 0.91 27.81 6.00
N VAL A 324 0.77 26.79 6.84
CA VAL A 324 0.25 25.48 6.46
C VAL A 324 -1.26 25.51 6.63
N ASP A 325 -2.02 25.19 5.58
CA ASP A 325 -3.48 25.10 5.68
C ASP A 325 -3.87 23.81 6.40
N ASP A 326 -3.41 22.67 5.87
CA ASP A 326 -3.66 21.34 6.41
C ASP A 326 -2.48 20.40 6.17
N ILE A 327 -2.45 19.28 6.91
CA ILE A 327 -1.52 18.17 6.71
C ILE A 327 -2.34 16.88 6.60
N PHE A 328 -2.26 16.23 5.45
CA PHE A 328 -2.94 14.97 5.16
C PHE A 328 -1.95 13.84 4.97
N GLN A 329 -2.36 12.63 5.32
CA GLN A 329 -1.58 11.43 5.06
C GLN A 329 -2.44 10.29 4.52
N SER A 330 -2.03 9.77 3.36
CA SER A 330 -2.52 8.50 2.82
C SER A 330 -1.50 7.40 3.09
N THR A 331 -1.96 6.18 3.35
CA THR A 331 -1.09 5.03 3.62
C THR A 331 -1.72 3.76 3.06
N ARG A 332 -0.89 2.86 2.53
CA ARG A 332 -1.24 1.52 2.04
C ARG A 332 -0.22 0.53 2.56
N LEU A 333 -0.68 -0.63 3.03
CA LEU A 333 0.15 -1.74 3.47
C LEU A 333 -0.51 -3.05 3.04
N SER A 334 0.23 -3.92 2.35
CA SER A 334 -0.23 -5.25 1.94
C SER A 334 0.65 -6.31 2.59
N ILE A 335 0.03 -7.34 3.20
CA ILE A 335 0.72 -8.42 3.91
C ILE A 335 0.21 -9.76 3.36
N ASP A 336 1.11 -10.55 2.77
CA ASP A 336 0.84 -11.88 2.22
C ASP A 336 1.92 -12.92 2.61
N GLU A 337 1.91 -14.12 2.01
CA GLU A 337 2.84 -15.20 2.34
C GLU A 337 4.30 -14.90 1.96
N GLU A 338 4.53 -14.00 1.00
CA GLU A 338 5.85 -13.70 0.44
C GLU A 338 6.48 -12.50 1.16
N GLY A 339 5.66 -11.62 1.72
CA GLY A 339 6.13 -10.51 2.53
C GLY A 339 5.18 -9.33 2.51
N LEU A 340 5.81 -8.18 2.39
CA LEU A 340 5.25 -6.86 2.23
C LEU A 340 5.57 -6.45 0.77
N GLU A 341 4.69 -6.91 -0.14
CA GLU A 341 4.72 -6.99 -1.64
C GLU A 341 5.82 -7.90 -2.30
N GLY A 342 5.45 -8.97 -3.04
CA GLY A 342 6.26 -10.17 -3.44
C GLY A 342 6.90 -10.24 -4.88
N ALA A 343 7.65 -11.26 -5.39
CA ALA A 343 7.75 -12.74 -5.18
C ALA A 343 9.14 -13.40 -5.56
N SER A 344 9.55 -14.52 -4.92
CA SER A 344 10.27 -15.72 -5.49
C SER A 344 10.80 -16.71 -4.40
N TYR A 345 11.23 -17.94 -4.77
CA TYR A 345 11.58 -19.07 -3.86
C TYR A 345 13.09 -19.41 -3.80
N VAL A 346 13.63 -19.86 -2.66
CA VAL A 346 14.83 -20.73 -2.53
C VAL A 346 14.73 -21.49 -1.20
N ALA A 347 15.02 -22.79 -1.21
CA ALA A 347 15.03 -23.67 -0.05
C ALA A 347 16.45 -23.97 0.44
N ILE A 348 16.64 -24.07 1.76
CA ILE A 348 17.76 -24.78 2.40
C ILE A 348 17.24 -25.62 3.59
N VAL A 349 17.73 -26.86 3.67
CA VAL A 349 17.53 -27.83 4.75
C VAL A 349 18.63 -27.63 5.81
N LEU A 350 18.27 -27.52 7.09
CA LEU A 350 19.23 -27.46 8.20
C LEU A 350 19.54 -28.84 8.79
N CYS A 351 20.83 -29.11 8.99
CA CYS A 351 21.36 -30.30 9.64
C CYS A 351 21.52 -30.11 11.15
N GLY A 352 20.93 -31.03 11.92
CA GLY A 352 21.55 -31.76 13.05
C GLY A 352 22.04 -31.00 14.29
N CYS A 353 21.24 -31.05 15.36
CA CYS A 353 21.72 -31.26 16.73
C CYS A 353 20.72 -32.16 17.48
N ALA A 354 21.20 -32.95 18.44
CA ALA A 354 20.37 -33.89 19.19
C ALA A 354 19.26 -33.18 19.98
N LEU A 355 18.00 -33.56 19.74
CA LEU A 355 16.84 -33.08 20.48
C LEU A 355 16.92 -33.57 21.95
N PRO A 356 16.55 -32.75 22.95
CA PRO A 356 16.35 -33.23 24.31
C PRO A 356 15.30 -34.36 24.35
N ASP A 357 15.37 -35.26 25.33
CA ASP A 357 14.53 -36.48 25.39
C ASP A 357 13.01 -36.23 25.39
N ASN A 358 12.56 -34.99 25.63
CA ASN A 358 11.17 -34.58 25.52
C ASN A 358 11.07 -33.05 25.30
N PRO A 359 11.18 -32.54 24.05
CA PRO A 359 11.03 -31.11 23.80
C PRO A 359 9.60 -30.66 24.15
N PRO A 360 9.42 -29.44 24.69
CA PRO A 360 8.08 -28.93 24.94
C PRO A 360 7.31 -28.81 23.62
N GLU A 361 6.08 -29.31 23.58
CA GLU A 361 5.21 -29.21 22.40
C GLU A 361 5.18 -27.78 21.83
N PRO A 362 5.22 -27.60 20.51
CA PRO A 362 5.14 -26.28 19.87
C PRO A 362 3.91 -25.52 20.34
N ARG A 363 4.07 -24.23 20.62
CA ARG A 363 2.96 -23.38 21.05
C ARG A 363 2.14 -22.93 19.84
N GLU A 364 0.86 -23.23 19.83
CA GLU A 364 -0.04 -22.78 18.77
C GLU A 364 -0.57 -21.37 19.08
N ILE A 365 -0.32 -20.43 18.17
CA ILE A 365 -0.80 -19.04 18.24
C ILE A 365 -1.72 -18.83 17.04
N ILE A 366 -3.00 -18.56 17.31
CA ILE A 366 -4.00 -18.29 16.27
C ILE A 366 -4.43 -16.84 16.38
N VAL A 367 -4.16 -16.05 15.34
CA VAL A 367 -4.54 -14.65 15.25
C VAL A 367 -5.96 -14.57 14.65
N ASP A 368 -6.93 -15.05 15.42
CA ASP A 368 -8.33 -15.25 15.01
C ASP A 368 -9.28 -14.14 15.47
N ARG A 369 -8.76 -12.98 15.86
CA ARG A 369 -9.54 -11.82 16.31
C ARG A 369 -8.80 -10.51 16.02
N PRO A 370 -9.47 -9.35 16.07
CA PRO A 370 -8.86 -8.05 15.81
C PRO A 370 -7.56 -7.81 16.58
N PHE A 371 -6.58 -7.20 15.94
CA PHE A 371 -5.24 -6.97 16.50
C PHE A 371 -4.62 -5.66 16.00
N ALA A 372 -3.68 -5.12 16.76
CA ALA A 372 -2.85 -3.99 16.34
C ALA A 372 -1.54 -4.50 15.73
N VAL A 373 -0.99 -3.74 14.78
CA VAL A 373 0.24 -4.09 14.08
C VAL A 373 1.11 -2.86 13.86
N SER A 374 2.43 -3.05 13.92
CA SER A 374 3.41 -2.02 13.60
C SER A 374 4.60 -2.64 12.87
N VAL A 375 5.09 -1.97 11.83
CA VAL A 375 6.34 -2.33 11.14
C VAL A 375 7.44 -1.43 11.68
N PHE A 376 8.50 -2.03 12.19
CA PHE A 376 9.66 -1.32 12.74
C PHE A 376 10.86 -1.43 11.81
N SER A 377 11.66 -0.36 11.74
CA SER A 377 12.99 -0.41 11.14
C SER A 377 13.90 -1.33 11.95
N ARG A 378 15.02 -1.73 11.37
CA ARG A 378 16.10 -2.45 12.06
C ARG A 378 16.55 -1.75 13.36
N SER A 379 16.51 -0.43 13.35
CA SER A 379 16.84 0.44 14.49
C SER A 379 15.63 0.76 15.36
N LYS A 380 14.59 -0.08 15.29
CA LYS A 380 13.42 -0.09 16.19
C LYS A 380 12.59 1.19 16.12
N LYS A 381 12.58 1.85 14.97
CA LYS A 381 11.73 3.03 14.73
C LYS A 381 10.42 2.60 14.04
N PRO A 382 9.24 3.02 14.52
CA PRO A 382 7.97 2.63 13.90
C PRO A 382 7.81 3.30 12.53
N LEU A 383 7.90 2.51 11.48
CA LEU A 383 7.71 2.94 10.09
C LEU A 383 6.23 3.08 9.77
N PHE A 384 5.43 2.07 10.14
CA PHE A 384 3.98 2.02 9.94
C PHE A 384 3.31 1.50 11.19
N VAL A 385 2.11 2.00 11.50
CA VAL A 385 1.21 1.48 12.54
C VAL A 385 -0.18 1.31 11.98
N GLY A 386 -0.92 0.33 12.47
CA GLY A 386 -2.29 0.12 12.05
C GLY A 386 -3.03 -0.91 12.90
N ALA A 387 -4.25 -1.20 12.48
CA ALA A 387 -5.15 -2.09 13.18
C ALA A 387 -5.88 -2.98 12.17
N VAL A 388 -6.05 -4.26 12.49
CA VAL A 388 -6.85 -5.21 11.70
C VAL A 388 -8.14 -5.48 12.47
N THR A 389 -9.26 -5.00 11.94
CA THR A 389 -10.59 -5.00 12.58
C THR A 389 -11.53 -6.06 11.99
N TYR A 390 -11.33 -6.39 10.72
CA TYR A 390 -12.01 -7.45 10.01
C TYR A 390 -11.04 -7.99 8.97
N PRO A 391 -11.05 -9.28 8.66
CA PRO A 391 -10.25 -9.73 7.55
C PRO A 391 -10.98 -9.31 6.28
N SER A 392 -10.25 -8.63 5.41
CA SER A 392 -10.69 -8.23 4.10
C SER A 392 -11.31 -9.43 3.37
N LYS A 393 -12.64 -9.47 3.25
CA LYS A 393 -13.16 -9.76 1.90
C LYS A 393 -12.41 -8.76 1.03
N LEU A 394 -11.69 -9.23 0.01
CA LEU A 394 -11.50 -8.43 -1.19
C LEU A 394 -12.82 -7.71 -1.41
N GLN A 395 -12.89 -6.41 -1.08
CA GLN A 395 -14.05 -5.62 -1.42
C GLN A 395 -13.98 -5.56 -2.93
N ALA A 396 -14.66 -6.50 -3.58
CA ALA A 396 -14.73 -6.64 -5.02
C ALA A 396 -15.33 -5.38 -5.68
N THR A 397 -15.78 -4.42 -4.90
CA THR A 397 -16.24 -3.10 -5.34
C THR A 397 -15.12 -2.06 -5.42
N ASP A 398 -14.07 -2.15 -4.61
CA ASP A 398 -13.03 -1.11 -4.55
C ASP A 398 -11.69 -1.59 -5.12
N THR A 399 -11.31 -2.86 -4.96
CA THR A 399 -10.10 -3.38 -5.63
C THR A 399 -10.30 -3.53 -7.14
N ILE A 400 -11.52 -3.80 -7.60
CA ILE A 400 -11.82 -3.93 -9.03
C ILE A 400 -12.03 -2.55 -9.68
N SER A 401 -12.49 -1.53 -8.95
CA SER A 401 -12.57 -0.17 -9.50
C SER A 401 -11.21 0.54 -9.48
N PHE A 402 -10.40 0.32 -8.43
CA PHE A 402 -9.06 0.89 -8.27
C PHE A 402 -8.04 0.28 -9.26
N LEU A 403 -8.07 -1.04 -9.51
CA LEU A 403 -7.21 -1.69 -10.52
C LEU A 403 -7.70 -1.48 -11.97
N ARG A 404 -8.85 -0.82 -12.19
CA ARG A 404 -9.40 -0.60 -13.54
C ARG A 404 -9.11 0.77 -14.13
N GLN A 405 -8.60 1.73 -13.36
CA GLN A 405 -8.30 3.06 -13.89
C GLN A 405 -6.89 3.20 -14.49
N GLY A 406 -6.01 2.21 -14.27
CA GLY A 406 -4.91 1.87 -15.17
C GLY A 406 -5.09 0.41 -15.58
N GLY A 407 -5.46 0.14 -16.84
CA GLY A 407 -5.89 -1.18 -17.30
C GLY A 407 -4.89 -2.31 -17.05
N ALA A 408 -4.96 -2.94 -15.87
CA ALA A 408 -4.21 -4.15 -15.59
C ALA A 408 -4.91 -5.32 -16.26
N MET A 409 -4.31 -5.84 -17.33
CA MET A 409 -4.78 -7.00 -18.06
C MET A 409 -4.98 -8.23 -17.13
N LEU A 410 -6.06 -8.99 -17.31
CA LEU A 410 -6.34 -10.18 -16.50
C LEU A 410 -5.30 -11.28 -16.76
N TYR A 411 -4.65 -11.80 -15.70
CA TYR A 411 -3.61 -12.84 -15.77
C TYR A 411 -4.04 -14.21 -15.22
N THR A 412 -5.08 -14.80 -15.79
CA THR A 412 -5.52 -16.16 -15.48
C THR A 412 -4.68 -17.22 -16.21
N ALA A 413 -4.90 -18.50 -15.91
CA ALA A 413 -4.25 -19.59 -16.65
C ALA A 413 -4.57 -19.54 -18.15
N ALA A 414 -5.83 -19.24 -18.51
CA ALA A 414 -6.27 -19.16 -19.90
C ALA A 414 -5.72 -17.91 -20.61
N THR A 415 -5.71 -16.74 -19.96
CA THR A 415 -5.17 -15.53 -20.60
C THR A 415 -3.65 -15.59 -20.76
N LYS A 416 -2.92 -16.18 -19.79
CA LYS A 416 -1.48 -16.46 -19.93
C LYS A 416 -1.18 -17.40 -21.09
N LYS A 417 -2.02 -18.41 -21.32
CA LYS A 417 -1.89 -19.29 -22.50
C LYS A 417 -2.22 -18.56 -23.79
N ALA A 418 -3.34 -17.85 -23.85
CA ALA A 418 -3.73 -17.02 -24.99
C ALA A 418 -2.62 -16.02 -25.37
N MET A 419 -1.99 -15.39 -24.38
CA MET A 419 -0.88 -14.48 -24.58
C MET A 419 0.32 -15.18 -25.21
N LYS A 420 0.75 -16.32 -24.67
CA LYS A 420 1.86 -17.10 -25.27
C LYS A 420 1.58 -17.49 -26.73
N ILE A 421 0.35 -17.92 -27.01
CA ILE A 421 -0.09 -18.27 -28.35
C ILE A 421 -0.03 -17.06 -29.28
N ALA A 422 -0.57 -15.90 -28.86
CA ALA A 422 -0.53 -14.66 -29.64
C ALA A 422 0.90 -14.19 -29.94
N PHE A 423 1.79 -14.25 -28.94
CA PHE A 423 3.21 -13.92 -29.10
C PHE A 423 3.92 -14.83 -30.10
N GLU A 424 3.60 -16.12 -30.09
CA GLU A 424 4.18 -17.08 -31.03
C GLU A 424 3.61 -16.91 -32.44
N ALA A 425 2.28 -16.76 -32.56
CA ALA A 425 1.59 -16.60 -33.83
C ALA A 425 2.03 -15.34 -34.59
N HIS A 426 2.21 -14.22 -33.88
CA HIS A 426 2.60 -12.94 -34.47
C HIS A 426 4.11 -12.68 -34.43
N ARG A 427 4.93 -13.72 -34.19
CA ARG A 427 6.39 -13.55 -34.06
C ARG A 427 7.01 -13.03 -35.37
N GLY A 428 7.60 -11.85 -35.31
CA GLY A 428 8.22 -11.19 -36.46
C GLY A 428 7.24 -10.44 -37.37
N GLN A 429 5.95 -10.38 -37.02
CA GLN A 429 4.95 -9.54 -37.67
C GLN A 429 5.06 -8.12 -37.10
N THR A 430 5.03 -7.12 -37.99
CA THR A 430 4.99 -5.70 -37.62
C THR A 430 3.68 -5.08 -38.09
N ASP A 431 3.18 -4.11 -37.34
CA ASP A 431 2.05 -3.30 -37.72
C ASP A 431 2.44 -2.25 -38.78
N ARG A 432 1.46 -1.44 -39.21
CA ARG A 432 1.69 -0.41 -40.23
C ARG A 432 2.54 0.78 -39.76
N ALA A 433 2.78 0.89 -38.45
CA ALA A 433 3.68 1.87 -37.86
C ALA A 433 5.12 1.34 -37.74
N GLY A 434 5.35 0.05 -38.06
CA GLY A 434 6.64 -0.61 -37.91
C GLY A 434 6.90 -1.11 -36.49
N ILE A 435 5.88 -1.16 -35.63
CA ILE A 435 5.95 -1.70 -34.27
C ILE A 435 5.55 -3.18 -34.29
N ASP A 436 6.12 -4.00 -33.40
CA ASP A 436 5.76 -5.42 -33.29
C ASP A 436 4.25 -5.59 -33.08
N TYR A 437 3.62 -6.42 -33.94
CA TYR A 437 2.16 -6.54 -34.02
C TYR A 437 1.54 -7.04 -32.72
N VAL A 438 2.27 -7.83 -31.93
CA VAL A 438 1.80 -8.38 -30.65
C VAL A 438 1.33 -7.30 -29.66
N ASN A 439 1.86 -6.07 -29.78
CA ASN A 439 1.42 -4.95 -28.95
C ASN A 439 -0.04 -4.56 -29.23
N HIS A 440 -0.57 -4.84 -30.42
CA HIS A 440 -1.96 -4.57 -30.76
C HIS A 440 -2.94 -5.47 -30.00
N PRO A 441 -2.88 -6.82 -30.07
CA PRO A 441 -3.74 -7.67 -29.25
C PRO A 441 -3.59 -7.43 -27.74
N LEU A 442 -2.38 -7.08 -27.25
CA LEU A 442 -2.17 -6.70 -25.86
C LEU A 442 -2.95 -5.44 -25.48
N HIS A 443 -2.84 -4.37 -26.27
CA HIS A 443 -3.56 -3.12 -26.04
C HIS A 443 -5.09 -3.30 -26.04
N LEU A 444 -5.61 -4.19 -26.88
CA LEU A 444 -7.04 -4.54 -26.87
C LEU A 444 -7.40 -5.29 -25.59
N ALA A 445 -6.55 -6.22 -25.16
CA ALA A 445 -6.81 -7.07 -23.99
C ALA A 445 -6.75 -6.31 -22.65
N GLU A 446 -5.97 -5.23 -22.55
CA GLU A 446 -5.95 -4.30 -21.41
C GLU A 446 -7.30 -3.61 -21.17
N GLN A 447 -8.14 -3.52 -22.20
CA GLN A 447 -9.47 -2.89 -22.16
C GLN A 447 -10.59 -3.92 -21.85
N MET A 448 -10.24 -5.19 -21.67
CA MET A 448 -11.19 -6.27 -21.46
C MET A 448 -11.43 -6.52 -19.97
N GLU A 449 -12.65 -6.92 -19.64
CA GLU A 449 -13.11 -6.96 -18.25
C GLU A 449 -13.26 -8.38 -17.70
N THR A 450 -13.32 -9.37 -18.59
CA THR A 450 -13.50 -10.78 -18.24
C THR A 450 -12.41 -11.64 -18.88
N GLU A 451 -12.17 -12.83 -18.31
CA GLU A 451 -11.21 -13.80 -18.85
C GLU A 451 -11.52 -14.13 -20.32
N SER A 452 -12.79 -14.34 -20.65
CA SER A 452 -13.19 -14.67 -22.02
C SER A 452 -13.04 -13.50 -22.99
N GLU A 453 -13.34 -12.28 -22.55
CA GLU A 453 -13.07 -11.07 -23.35
C GLU A 453 -11.56 -10.90 -23.60
N THR A 454 -10.75 -11.09 -22.56
CA THR A 454 -9.28 -10.95 -22.63
C THR A 454 -8.67 -12.00 -23.55
N CYS A 455 -9.08 -13.26 -23.43
CA CYS A 455 -8.67 -14.33 -24.34
C CYS A 455 -9.10 -14.06 -25.78
N ALA A 456 -10.33 -13.57 -26.00
CA ALA A 456 -10.80 -13.24 -27.34
C ALA A 456 -10.03 -12.06 -27.94
N ALA A 457 -9.73 -11.02 -27.17
CA ALA A 457 -8.92 -9.88 -27.62
C ALA A 457 -7.49 -10.29 -27.99
N LEU A 458 -6.83 -11.09 -27.14
CA LEU A 458 -5.49 -11.60 -27.41
C LEU A 458 -5.39 -12.45 -28.69
N LEU A 459 -6.46 -13.20 -29.00
CA LEU A 459 -6.46 -14.21 -30.04
C LEU A 459 -7.28 -13.83 -31.29
N HIS A 460 -7.82 -12.61 -31.34
CA HIS A 460 -8.84 -12.25 -32.34
C HIS A 460 -8.36 -12.41 -33.80
N ASP A 461 -7.08 -12.12 -34.06
CA ASP A 461 -6.46 -12.27 -35.38
C ASP A 461 -5.62 -13.54 -35.52
N VAL A 462 -5.38 -14.28 -34.43
CA VAL A 462 -4.48 -15.45 -34.45
C VAL A 462 -4.96 -16.51 -35.43
N VAL A 463 -6.26 -16.75 -35.52
CA VAL A 463 -6.84 -17.73 -36.47
C VAL A 463 -6.86 -17.19 -37.90
N GLU A 464 -6.84 -15.87 -38.09
CA GLU A 464 -6.84 -15.24 -39.41
C GLU A 464 -5.41 -15.15 -40.00
N ASP A 465 -4.41 -14.91 -39.14
CA ASP A 465 -3.04 -14.59 -39.52
C ASP A 465 -2.04 -15.76 -39.34
N SER A 466 -2.46 -16.91 -38.82
CA SER A 466 -1.57 -18.05 -38.54
C SER A 466 -2.22 -19.42 -38.81
N ASP A 467 -1.45 -20.50 -38.61
CA ASP A 467 -1.93 -21.88 -38.78
C ASP A 467 -2.77 -22.40 -37.60
N TRP A 468 -3.04 -21.57 -36.58
CA TRP A 468 -3.86 -21.94 -35.43
C TRP A 468 -5.33 -22.10 -35.80
N THR A 469 -5.98 -23.17 -35.31
CA THR A 469 -7.43 -23.38 -35.47
C THR A 469 -8.17 -23.25 -34.14
N ILE A 470 -9.51 -23.06 -34.21
CA ILE A 470 -10.37 -23.01 -33.03
C ILE A 470 -10.25 -24.30 -32.20
N GLU A 471 -10.08 -25.46 -32.84
CA GLU A 471 -9.89 -26.75 -32.17
C GLU A 471 -8.56 -26.82 -31.41
N MET A 472 -7.49 -26.25 -31.96
CA MET A 472 -6.18 -26.16 -31.29
C MET A 472 -6.26 -25.22 -30.07
N LEU A 473 -6.93 -24.07 -30.22
CA LEU A 473 -7.16 -23.16 -29.09
C LEU A 473 -8.01 -23.82 -27.98
N ALA A 474 -9.02 -24.60 -28.35
CA ALA A 474 -9.83 -25.36 -27.39
C ALA A 474 -9.00 -26.40 -26.63
N ALA A 475 -8.10 -27.12 -27.32
CA ALA A 475 -7.20 -28.09 -26.71
C ALA A 475 -6.23 -27.44 -25.70
N GLU A 476 -5.89 -26.17 -25.89
CA GLU A 476 -5.10 -25.38 -24.95
C GLU A 476 -5.91 -24.87 -23.75
N GLY A 477 -7.22 -25.12 -23.67
CA GLY A 477 -8.06 -24.73 -22.55
C GLY A 477 -8.52 -23.27 -22.61
N ILE A 478 -8.64 -22.70 -23.81
CA ILE A 478 -9.31 -21.41 -24.00
C ILE A 478 -10.82 -21.56 -23.77
N PRO A 479 -11.47 -20.64 -23.01
CA PRO A 479 -12.90 -20.74 -22.68
C PRO A 479 -13.81 -20.80 -23.91
N SER A 480 -14.92 -21.55 -23.81
CA SER A 480 -15.91 -21.71 -24.90
C SER A 480 -16.43 -20.38 -25.43
N ASP A 481 -16.74 -19.45 -24.53
CA ASP A 481 -17.34 -18.16 -24.89
C ASP A 481 -16.34 -17.28 -25.65
N ALA A 482 -15.04 -17.39 -25.32
CA ALA A 482 -13.97 -16.75 -26.07
C ALA A 482 -13.82 -17.39 -27.46
N LEU A 483 -13.87 -18.71 -27.57
CA LEU A 483 -13.78 -19.42 -28.85
C LEU A 483 -14.95 -19.09 -29.78
N GLU A 484 -16.16 -18.96 -29.24
CA GLU A 484 -17.33 -18.51 -29.99
C GLU A 484 -17.14 -17.08 -30.53
N ALA A 485 -16.57 -16.19 -29.72
CA ALA A 485 -16.27 -14.84 -30.13
C ALA A 485 -15.16 -14.78 -31.21
N ILE A 486 -14.04 -15.51 -31.02
CA ILE A 486 -12.93 -15.57 -31.99
C ILE A 486 -13.44 -16.08 -33.33
N LYS A 487 -14.27 -17.13 -33.34
CA LYS A 487 -14.87 -17.68 -34.56
C LYS A 487 -15.73 -16.66 -35.32
N LEU A 488 -16.39 -15.75 -34.61
CA LEU A 488 -17.14 -14.65 -35.22
C LEU A 488 -16.22 -13.52 -35.69
N LEU A 489 -15.14 -13.25 -34.95
CA LEU A 489 -14.16 -12.21 -35.27
C LEU A 489 -13.31 -12.53 -36.51
N THR A 490 -13.11 -13.81 -36.84
CA THR A 490 -12.40 -14.19 -38.08
C THR A 490 -13.25 -13.87 -39.32
N HIS A 491 -12.78 -12.95 -40.17
CA HIS A 491 -13.53 -12.55 -41.36
C HIS A 491 -13.42 -13.60 -42.47
N LYS A 492 -14.54 -14.15 -42.92
CA LYS A 492 -14.55 -15.15 -44.00
C LYS A 492 -14.47 -14.50 -45.38
N GLU A 493 -13.66 -15.11 -46.24
CA GLU A 493 -13.55 -14.73 -47.66
C GLU A 493 -14.92 -14.75 -48.34
N GLY A 494 -15.23 -13.67 -49.08
CA GLY A 494 -16.48 -13.52 -49.83
C GLY A 494 -17.63 -12.84 -49.09
N ILE A 495 -17.52 -12.56 -47.78
CA ILE A 495 -18.54 -11.79 -47.04
C ILE A 495 -18.21 -10.29 -47.11
N PRO A 496 -19.13 -9.42 -47.56
CA PRO A 496 -18.91 -7.97 -47.51
C PRO A 496 -18.60 -7.49 -46.08
N TYR A 497 -17.62 -6.60 -45.94
CA TYR A 497 -17.10 -6.20 -44.63
C TYR A 497 -18.18 -5.64 -43.68
N MET A 498 -19.11 -4.82 -44.18
CA MET A 498 -20.17 -4.25 -43.32
C MET A 498 -21.21 -5.31 -42.91
N GLU A 499 -21.49 -6.31 -43.75
CA GLU A 499 -22.35 -7.45 -43.38
C GLU A 499 -21.67 -8.31 -42.30
N TYR A 500 -20.36 -8.51 -42.41
CA TYR A 500 -19.56 -9.17 -41.37
C TYR A 500 -19.61 -8.39 -40.05
N VAL A 501 -19.36 -7.07 -40.07
CA VAL A 501 -19.43 -6.23 -38.86
C VAL A 501 -20.84 -6.30 -38.25
N GLU A 502 -21.90 -6.22 -39.05
CA GLU A 502 -23.28 -6.32 -38.56
C GLU A 502 -23.55 -7.64 -37.83
N SER A 503 -22.98 -8.74 -38.32
CA SER A 503 -23.15 -10.08 -37.72
C SER A 503 -22.59 -10.18 -36.29
N LEU A 504 -21.65 -9.30 -35.91
CA LEU A 504 -21.02 -9.30 -34.59
C LEU A 504 -21.92 -8.70 -33.50
N LYS A 505 -22.95 -7.92 -33.86
CA LYS A 505 -23.80 -7.17 -32.90
C LYS A 505 -24.38 -8.02 -31.77
N ASN A 506 -24.73 -9.27 -32.07
CA ASN A 506 -25.44 -10.15 -31.16
C ASN A 506 -24.52 -10.92 -30.19
N ASN A 507 -23.21 -10.95 -30.42
CA ASN A 507 -22.25 -11.53 -29.49
C ASN A 507 -21.52 -10.42 -28.73
N LYS A 508 -21.76 -10.34 -27.42
CA LYS A 508 -21.24 -9.25 -26.58
C LYS A 508 -19.71 -9.17 -26.58
N ILE A 509 -19.03 -10.32 -26.56
CA ILE A 509 -17.57 -10.38 -26.53
C ILE A 509 -17.01 -9.96 -27.89
N ALA A 510 -17.48 -10.58 -28.98
CA ALA A 510 -17.03 -10.24 -30.33
C ALA A 510 -17.27 -8.76 -30.65
N ARG A 511 -18.43 -8.22 -30.29
CA ARG A 511 -18.73 -6.79 -30.45
C ARG A 511 -17.75 -5.90 -29.68
N LYS A 512 -17.49 -6.21 -28.40
CA LYS A 512 -16.60 -5.41 -27.54
C LYS A 512 -15.16 -5.43 -28.05
N VAL A 513 -14.64 -6.61 -28.36
CA VAL A 513 -13.31 -6.77 -28.95
C VAL A 513 -13.21 -6.03 -30.29
N LYS A 514 -14.24 -6.14 -31.16
CA LYS A 514 -14.22 -5.45 -32.45
C LYS A 514 -14.27 -3.93 -32.32
N LEU A 515 -15.00 -3.39 -31.33
CA LEU A 515 -15.01 -1.96 -31.05
C LEU A 515 -13.62 -1.47 -30.61
N ALA A 516 -12.93 -2.22 -29.75
CA ALA A 516 -11.57 -1.89 -29.31
C ALA A 516 -10.55 -2.00 -30.47
N ASP A 517 -10.64 -3.04 -31.29
CA ASP A 517 -9.88 -3.22 -32.53
C ASP A 517 -10.05 -2.02 -33.47
N LEU A 518 -11.30 -1.67 -33.80
CA LEU A 518 -11.61 -0.56 -34.69
C LEU A 518 -11.14 0.78 -34.14
N ALA A 519 -11.28 1.01 -32.83
CA ALA A 519 -10.78 2.23 -32.19
C ALA A 519 -9.25 2.33 -32.33
N HIS A 520 -8.53 1.25 -32.00
CA HIS A 520 -7.08 1.23 -32.09
C HIS A 520 -6.60 1.36 -33.54
N ASN A 521 -7.27 0.73 -34.50
CA ASN A 521 -6.93 0.77 -35.93
C ASN A 521 -7.37 2.05 -36.65
N SER A 522 -8.23 2.85 -36.04
CA SER A 522 -8.64 4.17 -36.55
C SER A 522 -7.80 5.32 -36.02
N ASP A 523 -6.95 5.08 -35.01
CA ASP A 523 -6.04 6.09 -34.48
C ASP A 523 -4.89 6.38 -35.46
N LEU A 524 -5.04 7.49 -36.19
CA LEU A 524 -4.06 7.95 -37.17
C LEU A 524 -2.76 8.46 -36.53
N SER A 525 -2.74 8.77 -35.22
CA SER A 525 -1.54 9.24 -34.53
C SER A 525 -0.43 8.18 -34.46
N ARG A 526 -0.81 6.91 -34.63
CA ARG A 526 0.10 5.76 -34.66
C ARG A 526 0.97 5.71 -35.92
N LEU A 527 0.57 6.38 -37.00
CA LEU A 527 1.27 6.28 -38.29
C LEU A 527 2.34 7.37 -38.42
N PRO A 528 3.55 7.04 -38.90
CA PRO A 528 4.61 8.03 -39.12
C PRO A 528 4.23 9.06 -40.19
N GLU A 529 3.45 8.65 -41.20
CA GLU A 529 2.85 9.53 -42.19
C GLU A 529 1.42 9.08 -42.51
N VAL A 530 0.50 10.03 -42.65
CA VAL A 530 -0.93 9.75 -42.87
C VAL A 530 -1.30 9.98 -44.34
N SER A 531 -1.66 8.90 -45.06
CA SER A 531 -2.10 8.96 -46.45
C SER A 531 -3.62 9.15 -46.59
N GLU A 532 -4.11 9.53 -47.78
CA GLU A 532 -5.57 9.58 -48.05
C GLU A 532 -6.22 8.19 -47.98
N LYS A 533 -5.46 7.11 -48.25
CA LYS A 533 -5.95 5.74 -48.06
C LYS A 533 -6.20 5.43 -46.58
N ASP A 534 -5.36 5.95 -45.68
CA ASP A 534 -5.53 5.77 -44.23
C ASP A 534 -6.72 6.55 -43.72
N ARG A 535 -6.93 7.79 -44.20
CA ARG A 535 -8.13 8.58 -43.90
C ARG A 535 -9.40 7.92 -44.40
N ALA A 536 -9.39 7.37 -45.62
CA ALA A 536 -10.53 6.63 -46.17
C ALA A 536 -10.85 5.37 -45.35
N ARG A 537 -9.83 4.67 -44.89
CA ARG A 537 -9.98 3.49 -44.02
C ARG A 537 -10.52 3.86 -42.64
N ALA A 538 -10.01 4.92 -42.00
CA ALA A 538 -10.53 5.43 -40.74
C ALA A 538 -12.02 5.84 -40.86
N ARG A 539 -12.43 6.47 -41.98
CA ARG A 539 -13.85 6.75 -42.25
C ARG A 539 -14.70 5.47 -42.28
N LYS A 540 -14.21 4.43 -42.99
CA LYS A 540 -14.88 3.13 -43.06
C LYS A 540 -14.97 2.45 -41.68
N TYR A 541 -13.94 2.56 -40.84
CA TYR A 541 -13.96 2.02 -39.49
C TYR A 541 -14.88 2.80 -38.55
N ASN A 542 -14.98 4.12 -38.70
CA ASN A 542 -15.96 4.92 -37.96
C ASN A 542 -17.40 4.51 -38.30
N GLU A 543 -17.72 4.25 -39.58
CA GLU A 543 -19.03 3.69 -39.97
C GLU A 543 -19.29 2.32 -39.30
N ALA A 544 -18.26 1.48 -39.19
CA ALA A 544 -18.36 0.20 -38.49
C ALA A 544 -18.56 0.37 -36.97
N ILE A 545 -17.90 1.35 -36.34
CA ILE A 545 -18.08 1.70 -34.92
C ILE A 545 -19.51 2.18 -34.67
N GLU A 546 -20.03 3.07 -35.51
CA GLU A 546 -21.42 3.55 -35.42
C GLU A 546 -22.41 2.39 -35.55
N LEU A 547 -22.18 1.48 -36.51
CA LEU A 547 -22.98 0.28 -36.67
C LEU A 547 -22.95 -0.58 -35.41
N LEU A 548 -21.80 -0.88 -34.82
CA LEU A 548 -21.69 -1.71 -33.62
C LEU A 548 -22.18 -1.03 -32.33
N SER A 549 -22.18 0.30 -32.29
CA SER A 549 -22.64 1.10 -31.14
C SER A 549 -24.15 1.36 -31.14
N SER A 550 -24.83 1.06 -32.25
CA SER A 550 -26.29 1.05 -32.40
C SER A 550 -26.89 -0.31 -32.10
#